data_AF-A0A838TNW5-F1
#
_entry.id   AF-A0A838TNW5-F1
#
_cell.length_a   1.000
_cell.length_b   1.000
_cell.length_c   1.000
_cell.angle_alpha   90.00
_cell.angle_beta   90.00
_cell.angle_gamma   90.00
#
_symmetry.space_group_name_H-M   'P 1'
#
loop_
_entity.id
_entity.type
_entity.pdbx_description
1 polymer ?
#
loop_
_entity_poly.entity_id
_entity_poly.type
_entity_poly.pdbx_seq_one_letter_code
_entity_poly.pdbx_strand_id
1 'polypeptide(L)'
;MAENLVAVIQKNLGFPELQKIDPNTQEVKKPEEMSFQDYLPQAAIPVVLLGLYKFSRTEGGNMALLKGELQNKLLKTIFGNKTEQVIDKVASYTGNTAEYAAGKMETIAWEALSIIRKDLSAQPTDANVKNYLADQRHNILVHLPASLQIGEVFNDDTIDDRSHKMEGPVSSSMHWLEKLFPSTDRTKEENF
;
A
#
# COMPACT_ATOMS: atom_id res chain seq x y z
N MET A 1 -12.39 15.44 2.66
CA MET A 1 -11.01 14.92 2.65
C MET A 1 -11.08 13.53 3.24
N ALA A 2 -10.65 12.50 2.52
CA ALA A 2 -10.54 11.16 3.10
C ALA A 2 -9.50 11.21 4.22
N GLU A 3 -9.79 10.60 5.37
CA GLU A 3 -8.81 10.49 6.46
C GLU A 3 -7.59 9.69 5.98
N ASN A 4 -6.41 9.94 6.55
CA ASN A 4 -5.21 9.21 6.20
C ASN A 4 -5.36 7.75 6.67
N LEU A 5 -5.43 6.81 5.73
CA LEU A 5 -5.71 5.40 6.01
C LEU A 5 -4.66 4.77 6.93
N VAL A 6 -3.39 5.18 6.81
CA VAL A 6 -2.30 4.72 7.69
C VAL A 6 -2.61 5.13 9.13
N ALA A 7 -2.95 6.40 9.36
CA ALA A 7 -3.26 6.94 10.69
C ALA A 7 -4.50 6.28 11.33
N VAL A 8 -5.55 6.04 10.53
CA VAL A 8 -6.78 5.38 11.03
C VAL A 8 -6.50 3.94 11.44
N ILE A 9 -5.75 3.18 10.64
CA ILE A 9 -5.39 1.79 10.97
C ILE A 9 -4.54 1.74 12.25
N GLN A 10 -3.57 2.64 12.38
CA GLN A 10 -2.73 2.70 13.59
C GLN A 10 -3.57 2.95 14.84
N LYS A 11 -4.49 3.92 14.76
CA LYS A 11 -5.39 4.27 15.86
C LYS A 11 -6.32 3.10 16.23
N ASN A 12 -6.94 2.46 15.24
CA ASN A 12 -7.92 1.41 15.50
C ASN A 12 -7.29 0.12 16.04
N LEU A 13 -6.07 -0.21 15.58
CA LEU A 13 -5.34 -1.41 16.00
C LEU A 13 -4.37 -1.18 17.16
N GLY A 14 -4.25 0.06 17.65
CA GLY A 14 -3.38 0.42 18.78
C GLY A 14 -1.88 0.32 18.45
N PHE A 15 -1.49 0.56 17.19
CA PHE A 15 -0.11 0.52 16.76
C PHE A 15 0.63 1.83 17.01
N PRO A 16 1.96 1.79 17.20
CA PRO A 16 2.77 2.99 17.34
C PRO A 16 2.74 3.85 16.07
N GLU A 17 3.14 5.11 16.21
CA GLU A 17 3.27 6.02 15.08
C GLU A 17 4.36 5.54 14.11
N LEU A 18 4.00 5.41 12.83
CA LEU A 18 4.90 5.05 11.75
C LEU A 18 5.84 6.21 11.49
N GLN A 19 7.13 5.90 11.46
CA GLN A 19 8.14 6.87 11.11
C GLN A 19 8.09 7.10 9.59
N LYS A 20 8.19 8.37 9.20
CA LYS A 20 8.44 8.71 7.81
C LYS A 20 9.88 8.32 7.47
N ILE A 21 10.06 7.84 6.24
CA ILE A 21 11.39 7.49 5.75
C ILE A 21 12.15 8.77 5.47
N ASP A 22 13.38 8.84 5.97
CA ASP A 22 14.31 9.87 5.58
C ASP A 22 14.71 9.63 4.10
N PRO A 23 14.44 10.57 3.20
CA PRO A 23 14.75 10.41 1.78
C PRO A 23 16.23 10.17 1.48
N ASN A 24 17.12 10.60 2.40
CA ASN A 24 18.57 10.47 2.26
C ASN A 24 19.09 9.12 2.71
N THR A 25 18.46 8.49 3.71
CA THR A 25 18.89 7.19 4.24
C THR A 25 18.02 6.04 3.80
N GLN A 26 16.80 6.31 3.33
CA GLN A 26 15.79 5.37 2.84
C GLN A 26 15.37 4.27 3.82
N GLU A 27 15.78 4.42 5.08
CA GLU A 27 15.55 3.48 6.15
C GLU A 27 14.78 4.15 7.29
N VAL A 28 13.92 3.36 7.90
CA VAL A 28 13.44 3.65 9.25
C VAL A 28 14.31 2.83 10.18
N LYS A 29 15.22 3.45 10.92
CA LYS A 29 15.96 2.69 11.94
C LYS A 29 14.96 2.29 13.04
N LYS A 30 14.88 1.00 13.36
CA LYS A 30 14.15 0.54 14.55
C LYS A 30 14.70 1.32 15.75
N PRO A 31 13.88 2.07 16.50
CA PRO A 31 14.33 2.65 17.76
C PRO A 31 14.90 1.56 18.65
N GLU A 32 16.01 1.82 19.34
CA GLU A 32 16.66 0.82 20.19
C GLU A 32 15.70 0.24 21.23
N GLU A 33 14.82 1.08 21.75
CA GLU A 33 13.80 0.76 22.77
C GLU A 33 12.56 0.02 22.22
N MET A 34 12.34 0.01 20.91
CA MET A 34 11.15 -0.59 20.30
C MET A 34 11.32 -2.11 20.13
N SER A 35 10.34 -2.91 20.54
CA SER A 35 10.39 -4.36 20.29
C SER A 35 10.27 -4.66 18.79
N PHE A 36 10.78 -5.81 18.35
CA PHE A 36 10.59 -6.26 16.96
C PHE A 36 9.11 -6.42 16.60
N GLN A 37 8.25 -6.75 17.57
CA GLN A 37 6.80 -6.86 17.39
C GLN A 37 6.16 -5.49 17.14
N ASP A 38 6.57 -4.48 17.90
CA ASP A 38 6.06 -3.10 17.76
C ASP A 38 6.61 -2.39 16.52
N TYR A 39 7.71 -2.91 15.97
CA TYR A 39 8.28 -2.45 14.71
C TYR A 39 7.58 -3.04 13.48
N LEU A 40 6.86 -4.17 13.63
CA LEU A 40 6.19 -4.83 12.52
C LEU A 40 5.22 -3.93 11.73
N PRO A 41 4.37 -3.10 12.36
CA PRO A 41 3.45 -2.21 11.66
C PRO A 41 4.15 -1.25 10.69
N GLN A 42 5.41 -0.88 10.96
CA GLN A 42 6.21 -0.01 10.08
C GLN A 42 6.34 -0.55 8.66
N ALA A 43 6.48 -1.87 8.53
CA ALA A 43 6.55 -2.54 7.24
C ALA A 43 5.18 -3.08 6.80
N ALA A 44 4.43 -3.67 7.72
CA ALA A 44 3.21 -4.39 7.39
C ALA A 44 2.09 -3.47 6.87
N ILE A 45 1.87 -2.30 7.48
CA ILE A 45 0.82 -1.37 7.04
C ILE A 45 1.06 -0.89 5.60
N PRO A 46 2.21 -0.27 5.27
CA PRO A 46 2.41 0.24 3.92
C PRO A 46 2.41 -0.89 2.87
N VAL A 47 2.94 -2.07 3.17
CA VAL A 47 2.94 -3.21 2.24
C VAL A 47 1.52 -3.73 1.97
N VAL A 48 0.68 -3.88 3.00
CA VAL A 48 -0.71 -4.32 2.85
C VAL A 48 -1.52 -3.30 2.05
N LEU A 49 -1.39 -2.01 2.38
CA LEU A 49 -2.10 -0.95 1.67
C LEU A 49 -1.66 -0.83 0.21
N LEU A 50 -0.36 -1.00 -0.07
CA LEU A 50 0.17 -1.08 -1.42
C LEU A 50 -0.41 -2.29 -2.18
N GLY A 51 -0.56 -3.43 -1.51
CA GLY A 51 -1.24 -4.61 -2.04
C GLY A 51 -2.68 -4.33 -2.45
N LEU A 52 -3.47 -3.71 -1.56
CA LEU A 52 -4.84 -3.30 -1.84
C LEU A 52 -4.91 -2.33 -3.02
N TYR A 53 -4.00 -1.35 -3.07
CA TYR A 53 -3.89 -0.43 -4.19
C TYR A 53 -3.62 -1.15 -5.52
N LYS A 54 -2.64 -2.07 -5.57
CA LYS A 54 -2.35 -2.84 -6.79
C LYS A 54 -3.53 -3.73 -7.18
N PHE A 55 -4.15 -4.40 -6.22
CA PHE A 55 -5.31 -5.24 -6.46
C PHE A 55 -6.51 -4.45 -7.00
N SER A 56 -6.75 -3.23 -6.50
CA SER A 56 -7.82 -2.33 -7.02
C SER A 56 -7.66 -1.98 -8.52
N ARG A 57 -6.46 -2.13 -9.06
CA ARG A 57 -6.12 -1.83 -10.45
C ARG A 57 -6.26 -3.03 -11.38
N THR A 58 -6.42 -4.24 -10.84
CA THR A 58 -6.70 -5.43 -11.67
C THR A 58 -8.15 -5.43 -12.14
N GLU A 59 -8.42 -6.14 -13.22
CA GLU A 59 -9.79 -6.36 -13.70
C GLU A 59 -10.62 -7.05 -12.60
N GLY A 60 -11.80 -6.51 -12.29
CA GLY A 60 -12.70 -7.03 -11.25
C GLY A 60 -12.24 -6.88 -9.79
N GLY A 61 -11.02 -6.37 -9.54
CA GLY A 61 -10.46 -6.26 -8.18
C GLY A 61 -11.30 -5.38 -7.25
N ASN A 62 -11.84 -4.27 -7.76
CA ASN A 62 -12.71 -3.38 -6.99
C ASN A 62 -14.02 -4.04 -6.60
N MET A 63 -14.68 -4.73 -7.53
CA MET A 63 -15.89 -5.48 -7.24
C MET A 63 -15.64 -6.57 -6.21
N ALA A 64 -14.49 -7.25 -6.26
CA ALA A 64 -14.09 -8.22 -5.24
C ALA A 64 -13.88 -7.56 -3.86
N LEU A 65 -13.22 -6.39 -3.80
CA LEU A 65 -13.04 -5.64 -2.55
C LEU A 65 -14.39 -5.15 -1.99
N LEU A 66 -15.32 -4.70 -2.82
CA LEU A 66 -16.58 -4.11 -2.38
C LEU A 66 -17.67 -5.14 -2.07
N LYS A 67 -17.81 -6.15 -2.93
CA LYS A 67 -18.96 -7.08 -2.95
C LYS A 67 -18.58 -8.54 -2.77
N GLY A 68 -17.28 -8.86 -2.82
CA GLY A 68 -16.82 -10.24 -2.76
C GLY A 68 -17.04 -10.85 -1.38
N GLU A 69 -17.52 -12.10 -1.38
CA GLU A 69 -17.20 -13.08 -0.33
C GLU A 69 -15.70 -13.36 -0.40
N LEU A 70 -14.92 -12.42 0.10
CA LEU A 70 -13.50 -12.62 0.28
C LEU A 70 -13.37 -13.79 1.26
N GLN A 71 -12.86 -14.92 0.76
CA GLN A 71 -12.55 -16.07 1.61
C GLN A 71 -11.69 -15.59 2.79
N ASN A 72 -11.66 -16.33 3.90
CA ASN A 72 -11.00 -16.00 5.18
C ASN A 72 -9.47 -15.68 5.11
N LYS A 73 -8.90 -15.43 3.93
CA LYS A 73 -7.49 -15.08 3.66
C LYS A 73 -7.39 -13.96 2.61
N LEU A 74 -7.61 -12.73 3.04
CA LEU A 74 -7.51 -11.52 2.24
C LEU A 74 -6.10 -11.32 1.66
N LEU A 75 -5.04 -11.69 2.40
CA LEU A 75 -3.67 -11.61 1.89
C LEU A 75 -3.44 -12.47 0.64
N LYS A 76 -4.09 -13.64 0.57
CA LYS A 76 -4.04 -14.50 -0.62
C LYS A 76 -4.78 -13.90 -1.80
N THR A 77 -5.88 -13.20 -1.54
CA THR A 77 -6.63 -12.51 -2.58
C THR A 77 -5.84 -11.35 -3.17
N ILE A 78 -5.19 -10.52 -2.34
CA ILE A 78 -4.46 -9.33 -2.80
C ILE A 78 -3.09 -9.65 -3.41
N PHE A 79 -2.39 -10.68 -2.91
CA PHE A 79 -1.02 -11.01 -3.34
C PHE A 79 -0.92 -12.28 -4.20
N GLY A 80 -1.98 -13.08 -4.28
CA GLY A 80 -2.02 -14.28 -5.12
C GLY A 80 -0.92 -15.30 -4.78
N ASN A 81 -0.12 -15.66 -5.76
CA ASN A 81 1.02 -16.57 -5.61
C ASN A 81 2.24 -15.95 -4.91
N LYS A 82 2.22 -14.63 -4.66
CA LYS A 82 3.33 -13.89 -4.03
C LYS A 82 3.14 -13.71 -2.53
N THR A 83 2.02 -14.17 -1.95
CA THR A 83 1.69 -13.97 -0.54
C THR A 83 2.79 -14.41 0.42
N GLU A 84 3.37 -15.60 0.22
CA GLU A 84 4.43 -16.11 1.09
C GLU A 84 5.70 -15.24 1.00
N GLN A 85 6.13 -14.88 -0.20
CA GLN A 85 7.30 -14.01 -0.40
C GLN A 85 7.12 -12.63 0.24
N VAL A 86 5.92 -12.07 0.17
CA VAL A 86 5.59 -10.79 0.81
C VAL A 86 5.67 -10.90 2.34
N ILE A 87 5.09 -11.97 2.91
CA ILE A 87 5.14 -12.24 4.35
C ILE A 87 6.59 -12.42 4.81
N ASP A 88 7.39 -13.19 4.07
CA ASP A 88 8.78 -13.46 4.43
C ASP A 88 9.64 -12.20 4.39
N LYS A 89 9.43 -11.30 3.42
CA LYS A 89 10.15 -10.02 3.39
C LYS A 89 9.80 -9.13 4.57
N VAL A 90 8.51 -9.03 4.93
CA VAL A 90 8.08 -8.26 6.12
C VAL A 90 8.60 -8.89 7.41
N ALA A 91 8.52 -10.22 7.54
CA ALA A 91 9.02 -10.96 8.70
C ALA A 91 10.53 -10.76 8.88
N SER A 92 11.30 -10.95 7.79
CA SER A 92 12.75 -10.79 7.79
C SER A 92 13.18 -9.35 8.11
N TYR A 93 12.52 -8.36 7.51
CA TYR A 93 12.79 -6.95 7.77
C TYR A 93 12.55 -6.57 9.24
N THR A 94 11.55 -7.18 9.87
CA THR A 94 11.11 -6.80 11.22
C THR A 94 11.66 -7.73 12.30
N GLY A 95 12.40 -8.78 11.94
CA GLY A 95 12.92 -9.77 12.89
C GLY A 95 11.84 -10.66 13.52
N ASN A 96 10.67 -10.81 12.88
CA ASN A 96 9.56 -11.64 13.36
C ASN A 96 9.48 -12.97 12.60
N THR A 97 8.68 -13.91 13.10
CA THR A 97 8.36 -15.14 12.37
C THR A 97 7.36 -14.86 11.24
N ALA A 98 7.43 -15.65 10.17
CA ALA A 98 6.47 -15.57 9.07
C ALA A 98 5.01 -15.77 9.55
N GLU A 99 4.78 -16.68 10.50
CA GLU A 99 3.45 -16.92 11.09
C GLU A 99 2.91 -15.69 11.82
N TYR A 100 3.73 -15.05 12.65
CA TYR A 100 3.34 -13.84 13.38
C TYR A 100 3.07 -12.69 12.40
N ALA A 101 3.94 -12.51 11.41
CA ALA A 101 3.78 -11.50 10.38
C ALA A 101 2.50 -11.72 9.56
N ALA A 102 2.23 -12.95 9.12
CA ALA A 102 1.02 -13.31 8.40
C ALA A 102 -0.24 -12.93 9.18
N GLY A 103 -0.33 -13.32 10.47
CA GLY A 103 -1.50 -13.01 11.30
C GLY A 103 -1.72 -11.51 11.49
N LYS A 104 -0.64 -10.74 11.68
CA LYS A 104 -0.72 -9.28 11.82
C LYS A 104 -1.07 -8.58 10.50
N MET A 105 -0.44 -8.99 9.39
CA MET A 105 -0.74 -8.45 8.06
C MET A 105 -2.18 -8.73 7.64
N GLU A 106 -2.71 -9.91 7.95
CA GLU A 106 -4.11 -10.27 7.67
C GLU A 106 -5.07 -9.38 8.48
N THR A 107 -4.77 -9.15 9.77
CA THR A 107 -5.54 -8.23 10.62
C THR A 107 -5.56 -6.80 10.04
N ILE A 108 -4.39 -6.30 9.62
CA ILE A 108 -4.26 -4.99 8.98
C ILE A 108 -5.07 -4.92 7.69
N ALA A 109 -5.05 -5.98 6.88
CA ALA A 109 -5.76 -6.03 5.61
C ALA A 109 -7.28 -5.93 5.81
N TRP A 110 -7.81 -6.66 6.79
CA TRP A 110 -9.24 -6.60 7.11
C TRP A 110 -9.66 -5.24 7.68
N GLU A 111 -8.84 -4.64 8.53
CA GLU A 111 -9.12 -3.31 9.06
C GLU A 111 -9.12 -2.25 7.95
N ALA A 112 -8.10 -2.27 7.08
CA ALA A 112 -8.03 -1.39 5.92
C ALA A 112 -9.26 -1.54 5.02
N LEU A 113 -9.68 -2.78 4.74
CA LEU A 113 -10.87 -3.06 3.94
C LEU A 113 -12.16 -2.56 4.60
N SER A 114 -12.27 -2.72 5.91
CA SER A 114 -13.40 -2.21 6.70
C SER A 114 -13.52 -0.68 6.59
N ILE A 115 -12.40 0.03 6.73
CA ILE A 115 -12.35 1.48 6.59
C ILE A 115 -12.72 1.90 5.17
N ILE A 116 -12.13 1.28 4.15
CA ILE A 116 -12.44 1.57 2.74
C ILE A 116 -13.94 1.38 2.48
N ARG A 117 -14.54 0.28 2.93
CA ARG A 117 -15.98 0.00 2.74
C ARG A 117 -16.87 0.97 3.51
N LYS A 118 -16.42 1.49 4.65
CA LYS A 118 -17.16 2.46 5.47
C LYS A 118 -17.10 3.88 4.87
N ASP A 119 -15.92 4.28 4.39
CA ASP A 119 -15.69 5.60 3.81
C ASP A 119 -16.32 5.74 2.43
N LEU A 120 -16.43 4.63 1.70
CA LEU A 120 -17.14 4.55 0.44
C LEU A 120 -18.64 4.37 0.70
N SER A 121 -19.48 5.16 0.03
CA SER A 121 -20.94 5.15 0.21
C SER A 121 -21.58 3.79 -0.14
N ALA A 122 -22.84 3.59 0.23
CA ALA A 122 -23.57 2.31 0.11
C ALA A 122 -23.60 1.67 -1.30
N GLN A 123 -23.26 2.42 -2.37
CA GLN A 123 -23.10 1.89 -3.72
C GLN A 123 -21.85 2.49 -4.39
N PRO A 124 -20.64 2.05 -4.01
CA PRO A 124 -19.42 2.56 -4.61
C PRO A 124 -19.27 2.04 -6.03
N THR A 125 -18.83 2.92 -6.94
CA THR A 125 -18.40 2.51 -8.28
C THR A 125 -16.94 2.06 -8.26
N ASP A 126 -16.51 1.33 -9.29
CA ASP A 126 -15.11 0.92 -9.46
C ASP A 126 -14.15 2.12 -9.46
N ALA A 127 -14.58 3.28 -9.98
CA ALA A 127 -13.78 4.49 -9.98
C ALA A 127 -13.58 5.06 -8.56
N ASN A 128 -14.55 4.89 -7.66
CA ASN A 128 -14.44 5.40 -6.30
C ASN A 128 -13.33 4.69 -5.51
N VAL A 129 -13.22 3.36 -5.63
CA VAL A 129 -12.16 2.59 -4.95
C VAL A 129 -10.78 2.94 -5.48
N LYS A 130 -10.64 3.02 -6.81
CA LYS A 130 -9.38 3.39 -7.46
C LYS A 130 -8.90 4.78 -7.04
N ASN A 131 -9.79 5.77 -7.03
CA ASN A 131 -9.46 7.13 -6.67
C ASN A 131 -9.12 7.23 -5.17
N TYR A 132 -9.92 6.59 -4.30
CA TYR A 132 -9.65 6.57 -2.86
C TYR A 132 -8.26 6.00 -2.56
N LEU A 133 -7.90 4.83 -3.12
CA LEU A 133 -6.59 4.23 -2.89
C LEU A 133 -5.44 5.00 -3.59
N ALA A 134 -5.71 5.67 -4.71
CA ALA A 134 -4.74 6.54 -5.36
C ALA A 134 -4.41 7.77 -4.51
N ASP A 135 -5.41 8.38 -3.86
CA ASP A 135 -5.23 9.52 -2.96
C ASP A 135 -4.40 9.13 -1.72
N GLN A 136 -4.49 7.88 -1.27
CA GLN A 136 -3.69 7.36 -0.16
C GLN A 136 -2.26 6.97 -0.57
N ARG A 137 -1.93 6.91 -1.87
CA ARG A 137 -0.64 6.40 -2.35
C ARG A 137 0.54 7.16 -1.76
N HIS A 138 0.48 8.49 -1.70
CA HIS A 138 1.57 9.28 -1.11
C HIS A 138 1.75 8.93 0.37
N ASN A 139 0.65 8.87 1.13
CA ASN A 139 0.67 8.52 2.56
C ASN A 139 1.26 7.12 2.80
N ILE A 140 1.06 6.18 1.87
CA ILE A 140 1.62 4.83 1.95
C ILE A 140 3.13 4.85 1.67
N LEU A 141 3.55 5.51 0.59
CA LEU A 141 4.94 5.44 0.10
C LEU A 141 5.94 6.13 1.03
N VAL A 142 5.54 7.20 1.73
CA VAL A 142 6.42 7.91 2.68
C VAL A 142 6.80 7.06 3.90
N HIS A 143 6.11 5.95 4.12
CA HIS A 143 6.37 5.02 5.23
C HIS A 143 6.92 3.66 4.79
N LEU A 144 7.01 3.38 3.48
CA LEU A 144 7.42 2.09 2.90
C LEU A 144 8.95 1.91 2.80
N PRO A 145 9.60 1.11 3.67
CA PRO A 145 11.07 1.03 3.72
C PRO A 145 11.65 0.50 2.41
N ALA A 146 12.65 1.19 1.85
CA ALA A 146 13.23 0.77 0.57
C ALA A 146 14.03 -0.54 0.70
N SER A 147 14.63 -0.76 1.86
CA SER A 147 15.35 -2.01 2.21
C SER A 147 14.43 -3.23 2.30
N LEU A 148 13.10 -3.03 2.33
CA LEU A 148 12.16 -4.14 2.18
C LEU A 148 12.13 -4.68 0.74
N GLN A 149 12.56 -3.89 -0.25
CA GLN A 149 12.65 -4.28 -1.67
C GLN A 149 11.37 -4.95 -2.16
N ILE A 150 10.22 -4.35 -1.85
CA ILE A 150 8.92 -4.95 -2.15
C ILE A 150 8.56 -4.80 -3.63
N GLY A 151 9.14 -3.80 -4.31
CA GLY A 151 9.05 -3.60 -5.76
C GLY A 151 9.52 -4.83 -6.53
N GLU A 152 10.60 -5.48 -6.09
CA GLU A 152 11.07 -6.75 -6.68
C GLU A 152 9.99 -7.83 -6.64
N VAL A 153 9.28 -7.96 -5.51
CA VAL A 153 8.20 -8.94 -5.38
C VAL A 153 7.05 -8.56 -6.32
N PHE A 154 6.75 -7.27 -6.45
CA PHE A 154 5.68 -6.80 -7.34
C PHE A 154 6.07 -6.64 -8.81
N ASN A 155 7.31 -6.96 -9.19
CA ASN A 155 7.90 -6.66 -10.51
C ASN A 155 7.72 -5.18 -10.89
N ASP A 156 7.96 -4.28 -9.95
CA ASP A 156 7.72 -2.84 -10.09
C ASP A 156 8.74 -2.05 -9.27
N ASP A 157 9.92 -1.85 -9.88
CA ASP A 157 11.07 -1.19 -9.26
C ASP A 157 10.79 0.30 -8.93
N THR A 158 9.72 0.88 -9.47
CA THR A 158 9.32 2.26 -9.21
C THR A 158 8.79 2.48 -7.78
N ILE A 159 8.40 1.39 -7.11
CA ILE A 159 7.94 1.38 -5.71
C ILE A 159 9.11 1.57 -4.76
N ASP A 160 10.27 1.03 -5.10
CA ASP A 160 11.48 1.12 -4.29
C ASP A 160 12.34 2.35 -4.67
N ASP A 161 12.06 3.02 -5.80
CA ASP A 161 12.83 4.17 -6.28
C ASP A 161 12.76 5.42 -5.38
N ARG A 162 13.92 6.05 -5.21
CA ARG A 162 14.22 7.21 -4.37
C ARG A 162 13.46 8.48 -4.76
N SER A 163 13.16 8.63 -6.04
CA SER A 163 12.61 9.85 -6.65
C SER A 163 11.20 10.18 -6.16
N HIS A 164 10.45 9.16 -5.71
CA HIS A 164 9.07 9.28 -5.24
C HIS A 164 8.96 9.56 -3.73
N LYS A 165 10.09 9.56 -3.01
CA LYS A 165 10.16 9.71 -1.54
C LYS A 165 10.74 11.07 -1.10
N MET A 166 11.22 11.90 -2.05
CA MET A 166 11.78 13.22 -1.80
C MET A 166 10.67 14.30 -1.77
N GLU A 167 10.59 15.10 -0.70
CA GLU A 167 9.82 16.35 -0.69
C GLU A 167 10.58 17.42 -1.51
N GLY A 168 10.04 17.80 -2.66
CA GLY A 168 10.42 18.99 -3.41
C GLY A 168 9.19 19.89 -3.63
N PRO A 169 9.37 21.21 -3.89
CA PRO A 169 8.26 22.13 -4.06
C PRO A 169 7.32 21.62 -5.15
N VAL A 170 6.04 21.52 -4.77
CA VAL A 170 4.95 20.83 -5.47
C VAL A 170 4.74 21.44 -6.86
N SER A 171 5.49 21.00 -7.87
CA SER A 171 5.32 21.45 -9.26
C SER A 171 5.82 20.46 -10.33
N SER A 172 6.67 19.49 -10.00
CA SER A 172 7.06 18.44 -10.96
C SER A 172 6.16 17.19 -10.91
N SER A 173 5.23 17.14 -9.95
CA SER A 173 4.45 15.94 -9.61
C SER A 173 3.38 15.56 -10.63
N MET A 174 3.11 16.38 -11.66
CA MET A 174 2.07 16.11 -12.66
C MET A 174 2.60 15.39 -13.92
N HIS A 175 3.86 15.64 -14.31
CA HIS A 175 4.43 15.09 -15.55
C HIS A 175 4.98 13.65 -15.42
N TRP A 176 5.31 13.19 -14.21
CA TRP A 176 5.71 11.79 -14.00
C TRP A 176 4.51 10.83 -13.92
N LEU A 177 3.33 11.35 -13.56
CA LEU A 177 2.05 10.61 -13.64
C LEU A 177 1.73 10.22 -15.10
N GLU A 178 2.03 11.09 -16.07
CA GLU A 178 1.90 10.80 -17.52
C GLU A 178 2.94 9.79 -18.04
N LYS A 179 4.16 9.76 -17.47
CA LYS A 179 5.22 8.85 -17.92
C LYS A 179 5.04 7.42 -17.43
N LEU A 180 4.41 7.23 -16.28
CA LEU A 180 4.16 5.90 -15.71
C LEU A 180 2.93 5.21 -16.30
N PHE A 181 2.01 5.95 -16.92
CA PHE A 181 0.82 5.41 -17.59
C PHE A 181 0.53 6.25 -18.84
N PRO A 182 0.96 5.83 -20.04
CA PRO A 182 0.42 6.42 -21.26
C PRO A 182 -1.08 6.14 -21.26
N SER A 183 -1.90 7.18 -21.35
CA SER A 183 -3.33 7.06 -21.51
C SER A 183 -3.61 6.12 -22.69
N THR A 184 -4.12 4.91 -22.45
CA THR A 184 -4.89 4.16 -23.44
C THR A 184 -6.23 4.86 -23.63
N ASP A 185 -6.17 6.11 -24.12
CA ASP A 185 -7.14 6.72 -25.00
C ASP A 185 -6.55 8.05 -25.51
N ARG A 186 -5.74 7.95 -26.56
CA ARG A 186 -5.71 9.00 -27.58
C ARG A 186 -6.41 8.41 -28.77
N THR A 187 -7.74 8.52 -28.79
CA THR A 187 -8.46 8.52 -30.04
C THR A 187 -7.78 9.57 -30.90
N LYS A 188 -7.09 9.12 -31.96
CA LYS A 188 -6.58 10.02 -33.00
C LYS A 188 -7.79 10.77 -33.54
N GLU A 189 -7.87 12.07 -33.27
CA GLU A 189 -8.55 12.97 -34.19
C GLU A 189 -7.73 12.96 -35.48
N GLU A 190 -8.14 12.11 -36.42
CA GLU A 190 -7.72 12.22 -37.81
C GLU A 190 -8.46 13.42 -38.40
N ASN A 191 -7.79 14.57 -38.42
CA ASN A 191 -8.10 15.63 -39.38
C ASN A 191 -7.44 15.25 -40.71
N PHE A 192 -8.24 14.82 -41.68
CA PHE A 192 -8.04 15.09 -43.11
C PHE A 192 -9.39 15.03 -43.84
#